data_AF-A0A4Y2T917-F1
#
_entry.id   AF-A0A4Y2T917-F1
#
_cell.length_a   1.000
_cell.length_b   1.000
_cell.length_c   1.000
_cell.angle_alpha   90.00
_cell.angle_beta   90.00
_cell.angle_gamma   90.00
#
_symmetry.space_group_name_H-M   'P 1'
#
loop_
_entity.id
_entity.type
_entity.pdbx_description
1 polymer ?
#
loop_
_entity_poly.entity_id
_entity_poly.type
_entity_poly.pdbx_seq_one_letter_code
_entity_poly.pdbx_strand_id
1 'polypeptide(L)'
;MNRVPVLDEEEWKGLLTDILEMHKILFQCVTYEDCYEIVLQSLLCSGKLENITFAGTMMECNNKQRRHDIGPQSFKLPYTKSVALVLAASQEYFNSSSDASDPCMSLAKSCLKIIEDVPASIEEEFDLISSISLLKEFGVTVLPLQVRLYENRMSIVKEALQKKERNYKKSHKIMKLANLLRAGNITTHEREGKVLTLIGEHAFQAKDYNECLAACQTLMDKGHEEGWLICYTLGGCNEFENIPARYTLMSFSLAYCSEDLIETILKSKSELQLQVLQDRVKFLVGDIPMNFSAADSENKLPDMAEGDINGINTLWQTSEKTLQALQSTTQTAKVVLTSVKSVQFWKDAINWVQPLALGWNGKAFDVEEDSNANLNKQGICAFYEGLIENAHICKFETNYQRYARPDLPQSLEISTSILRASLIQDRLKYESESSSLENSVILDVSKAYLPEDFLYSLSLLLTLKDVEKAEDLFKTLPSSPIVLQLATLYYAIKIHVSLNLPLADEIDKGPDPVTFCKKVIADFF
;
A
#
# COMPACT_ATOMS: atom_id res chain seq x y z
N MET A 1 0.33 -47.58 -24.39
CA MET A 1 0.42 -48.62 -25.44
C MET A 1 1.89 -48.92 -25.67
N ASN A 2 2.34 -50.15 -25.41
CA ASN A 2 3.73 -50.56 -25.70
C ASN A 2 3.89 -50.68 -27.22
N ARG A 3 4.47 -49.65 -27.87
CA ARG A 3 4.89 -49.75 -29.27
C ARG A 3 6.24 -50.48 -29.30
N VAL A 4 6.21 -51.74 -29.75
CA VAL A 4 7.37 -52.60 -30.05
C VAL A 4 7.25 -52.90 -31.55
N PRO A 5 8.33 -52.84 -32.36
CA PRO A 5 9.72 -53.14 -31.99
C PRO A 5 10.43 -51.98 -31.32
N VAL A 6 11.27 -52.35 -30.34
CA VAL A 6 12.30 -51.44 -29.84
C VAL A 6 13.45 -51.55 -30.82
N LEU A 7 13.49 -50.62 -31.77
CA LEU A 7 14.61 -50.53 -32.69
C LEU A 7 15.79 -49.86 -31.98
N ASP A 8 17.00 -50.39 -32.16
CA ASP A 8 18.24 -49.76 -31.71
C ASP A 8 18.71 -48.65 -32.68
N GLU A 9 19.75 -47.90 -32.32
CA GLU A 9 20.25 -46.80 -33.16
C GLU A 9 20.70 -47.25 -34.55
N GLU A 10 21.25 -48.47 -34.69
CA GLU A 10 21.70 -48.98 -35.98
C GLU A 10 20.52 -49.40 -36.85
N GLU A 11 19.52 -50.04 -36.26
CA GLU A 11 18.27 -50.39 -36.92
C GLU A 11 17.49 -49.15 -37.37
N TRP A 12 17.50 -48.06 -36.59
CA TRP A 12 16.90 -46.78 -37.02
C TRP A 12 17.65 -46.14 -38.19
N LYS A 13 18.99 -46.22 -38.21
CA LYS A 13 19.78 -45.78 -39.37
C LYS A 13 19.53 -46.65 -40.60
N GLY A 14 19.37 -47.96 -40.41
CA GLY A 14 18.98 -48.90 -41.45
C GLY A 14 17.63 -48.54 -42.05
N LEU A 15 16.61 -48.36 -41.20
CA LEU A 15 15.27 -47.96 -41.63
C LEU A 15 15.27 -46.63 -42.40
N LEU A 16 16.02 -45.63 -41.93
CA LEU A 16 16.16 -44.35 -42.64
C LEU A 16 16.80 -44.57 -44.02
N THR A 17 17.82 -45.41 -44.10
CA THR A 17 18.50 -45.73 -45.37
C THR A 17 17.55 -46.40 -46.35
N ASP A 18 16.76 -47.38 -45.89
CA ASP A 18 15.76 -48.08 -46.70
C ASP A 18 14.67 -47.12 -47.20
N ILE A 19 14.17 -46.23 -46.33
CA ILE A 19 13.18 -45.20 -46.70
C ILE A 19 13.76 -44.25 -47.77
N LEU A 20 15.01 -43.83 -47.62
CA LEU A 20 15.67 -42.94 -48.59
C LEU A 20 15.94 -43.64 -49.93
N GLU A 21 16.22 -44.94 -49.92
CA GLU A 21 16.35 -45.75 -51.13
C GLU A 21 14.99 -45.92 -51.84
N MET A 22 13.93 -46.22 -51.09
CA MET A 22 12.56 -46.26 -51.62
C MET A 22 12.14 -44.91 -52.21
N HIS A 23 12.47 -43.80 -51.55
CA HIS A 23 12.22 -42.45 -52.05
C HIS A 23 12.89 -42.23 -53.42
N LYS A 24 14.15 -42.64 -53.60
CA LYS A 24 14.87 -42.52 -54.89
C LYS A 24 14.19 -43.28 -56.02
N ILE A 25 13.58 -44.43 -55.73
CA ILE A 25 13.02 -45.34 -56.74
C ILE A 25 11.55 -45.06 -57.03
N LEU A 26 10.74 -44.76 -55.99
CA LEU A 26 9.27 -44.81 -56.07
C LEU A 26 8.56 -43.50 -55.69
N PHE A 27 9.12 -42.67 -54.81
CA PHE A 27 8.41 -41.53 -54.19
C PHE A 27 9.05 -40.17 -54.44
N GLN A 28 9.29 -39.81 -55.71
CA GLN A 28 9.86 -38.51 -56.09
C GLN A 28 8.96 -37.29 -55.74
N CYS A 29 7.71 -37.52 -55.32
CA CYS A 29 6.79 -36.48 -54.86
C CYS A 29 6.97 -36.10 -53.38
N VAL A 30 7.77 -36.85 -52.63
CA VAL A 30 8.10 -36.63 -51.21
C VAL A 30 9.50 -36.03 -51.15
N THR A 31 9.77 -35.11 -50.24
CA THR A 31 11.12 -34.53 -50.10
C THR A 31 11.97 -35.35 -49.14
N TYR A 32 13.31 -35.19 -49.21
CA TYR A 32 14.23 -35.75 -48.21
C TYR A 32 13.86 -35.30 -46.79
N GLU A 33 13.43 -34.05 -46.62
CA GLU A 33 12.96 -33.52 -45.35
C GLU A 33 11.79 -34.32 -44.79
N ASP A 34 10.80 -34.66 -45.62
CA ASP A 34 9.60 -35.38 -45.20
C ASP A 34 9.94 -36.81 -44.74
N CYS A 35 10.89 -37.47 -45.41
CA CYS A 35 11.39 -38.78 -44.99
C CYS A 35 12.04 -38.71 -43.58
N TYR A 36 12.88 -37.71 -43.35
CA TYR A 36 13.48 -37.49 -42.03
C TYR A 36 12.40 -37.13 -41.00
N GLU A 37 11.41 -36.32 -41.36
CA GLU A 37 10.30 -35.92 -40.50
C GLU A 37 9.54 -37.13 -39.94
N ILE A 38 9.19 -38.09 -40.82
CA ILE A 38 8.47 -39.32 -40.44
C ILE A 38 9.30 -40.18 -39.46
N VAL A 39 10.59 -40.37 -39.74
CA VAL A 39 11.48 -41.17 -38.89
C VAL A 39 11.69 -40.48 -37.54
N LEU A 40 11.91 -39.16 -37.55
CA LEU A 40 12.15 -38.38 -36.34
C LEU A 40 10.90 -38.30 -35.47
N GLN A 41 9.71 -38.15 -36.05
CA GLN A 41 8.46 -38.21 -35.30
C GLN A 41 8.29 -39.57 -34.62
N SER A 42 8.62 -40.65 -35.33
CA SER A 42 8.56 -42.02 -34.79
C SER A 42 9.56 -42.23 -33.65
N LEU A 43 10.78 -41.70 -33.79
CA LEU A 43 11.82 -41.73 -32.75
C LEU A 43 11.40 -40.95 -31.50
N LEU A 44 10.95 -39.70 -31.67
CA LEU A 44 10.55 -38.85 -30.56
C LEU A 44 9.37 -39.43 -29.79
N CYS A 45 8.38 -40.02 -30.48
CA CYS A 45 7.19 -40.60 -29.86
C CYS A 45 7.35 -42.09 -29.44
N SER A 46 8.57 -42.65 -29.50
CA SER A 46 8.85 -44.07 -29.21
C SER A 46 8.73 -44.46 -27.74
N GLY A 47 8.72 -43.50 -26.82
CA GLY A 47 8.62 -43.72 -25.37
C GLY A 47 9.96 -44.02 -24.69
N LYS A 48 11.08 -43.86 -25.41
CA LYS A 48 12.43 -44.15 -24.93
C LYS A 48 13.33 -42.92 -24.95
N LEU A 49 14.08 -42.75 -23.86
CA LEU A 49 15.00 -41.62 -23.74
C LEU A 49 16.15 -41.71 -24.75
N GLU A 50 16.67 -42.92 -25.00
CA GLU A 50 17.79 -43.10 -25.95
C GLU A 50 17.41 -42.64 -27.36
N ASN A 51 16.20 -43.01 -27.80
CA ASN A 51 15.69 -42.63 -29.12
C ASN A 51 15.44 -41.11 -29.23
N ILE A 52 14.95 -40.47 -28.16
CA ILE A 52 14.78 -39.02 -28.10
C ILE A 52 16.15 -38.33 -28.23
N THR A 53 17.16 -38.80 -27.49
CA THR A 53 18.52 -38.25 -27.60
C THR A 53 19.14 -38.46 -28.98
N PHE A 54 18.90 -39.63 -29.57
CA PHE A 54 19.37 -39.96 -30.90
C PHE A 54 18.72 -39.07 -31.98
N ALA A 55 17.42 -38.81 -31.89
CA ALA A 55 16.71 -37.90 -32.79
C ALA A 55 17.33 -36.49 -32.80
N GLY A 56 17.77 -35.99 -31.64
CA GLY A 56 18.46 -34.70 -31.55
C GLY A 56 19.75 -34.63 -32.38
N THR A 57 20.45 -35.75 -32.57
CA THR A 57 21.67 -35.78 -33.39
C THR A 57 21.39 -35.54 -34.88
N MET A 58 20.18 -35.87 -35.34
CA MET A 58 19.70 -35.76 -36.73
C MET A 58 18.96 -34.43 -37.01
N MET A 59 18.88 -33.53 -36.02
CA MET A 59 18.18 -32.25 -36.12
C MET A 59 19.14 -31.06 -35.96
N GLU A 60 18.78 -29.92 -36.55
CA GLU A 60 19.36 -28.64 -36.17
C GLU A 60 18.75 -28.17 -34.85
N CYS A 61 19.57 -28.11 -33.80
CA CYS A 61 19.12 -27.85 -32.43
C CYS A 61 19.38 -26.42 -31.94
N ASN A 62 20.04 -25.59 -32.75
CA ASN A 62 20.46 -24.24 -32.38
C ASN A 62 20.43 -23.31 -33.60
N ASN A 63 19.65 -22.24 -33.52
CA ASN A 63 19.45 -21.34 -34.67
C ASN A 63 20.72 -20.56 -35.06
N LYS A 64 21.65 -20.36 -34.11
CA LYS A 64 22.89 -19.58 -34.31
C LYS A 64 24.05 -20.41 -34.83
N GLN A 65 24.01 -21.73 -34.68
CA GLN A 65 25.08 -22.65 -35.08
C GLN A 65 24.69 -23.50 -36.29
N ARG A 66 24.11 -22.87 -37.32
CA ARG A 66 23.76 -23.57 -38.57
C ARG A 66 25.03 -24.14 -39.20
N ARG A 67 25.07 -25.46 -39.37
CA ARG A 67 26.16 -26.12 -40.09
C ARG A 67 25.79 -26.13 -41.56
N HIS A 68 26.73 -25.78 -42.43
CA HIS A 68 26.53 -25.97 -43.87
C HIS A 68 26.60 -27.48 -44.17
N ASP A 69 25.52 -28.03 -44.75
CA ASP A 69 25.46 -29.45 -45.13
C ASP A 69 26.54 -29.80 -46.15
N ILE A 70 27.34 -30.81 -45.85
CA ILE A 70 28.35 -31.39 -46.75
C ILE A 70 27.80 -32.74 -47.25
N GLY A 71 26.66 -32.69 -47.95
CA GLY A 71 26.07 -33.83 -48.66
C GLY A 71 24.93 -34.57 -47.93
N PRO A 72 24.30 -35.55 -48.61
CA PRO A 72 23.08 -36.23 -48.15
C PRO A 72 23.27 -37.09 -46.89
N GLN A 73 24.50 -37.52 -46.58
CA GLN A 73 24.79 -38.25 -45.32
C GLN A 73 25.00 -37.33 -44.11
N SER A 74 25.18 -36.02 -44.32
CA SER A 74 25.27 -35.04 -43.23
C SER A 74 23.97 -34.27 -43.02
N PHE A 75 22.92 -34.60 -43.78
CA PHE A 75 21.66 -33.87 -43.75
C PHE A 75 21.06 -33.89 -42.34
N LYS A 76 20.66 -32.71 -41.87
CA LYS A 76 19.91 -32.52 -40.64
C LYS A 76 18.59 -31.85 -40.93
N LEU A 77 17.55 -32.23 -40.18
CA LEU A 77 16.26 -31.56 -40.29
C LEU A 77 16.43 -30.06 -39.97
N PRO A 78 15.93 -29.14 -40.81
CA PRO A 78 16.07 -27.71 -40.59
C PRO A 78 15.47 -27.26 -39.26
N TYR A 79 16.10 -26.25 -38.63
CA TYR A 79 15.77 -25.79 -37.28
C TYR A 79 14.27 -25.51 -37.06
N THR A 80 13.61 -24.86 -38.01
CA THR A 80 12.17 -24.53 -37.92
C THR A 80 11.29 -25.78 -37.83
N LYS A 81 11.58 -26.81 -38.63
CA LYS A 81 10.89 -28.10 -38.57
C LYS A 81 11.25 -28.87 -37.30
N SER A 82 12.52 -28.86 -36.89
CA SER A 82 12.98 -29.48 -35.65
C SER A 82 12.24 -28.96 -34.42
N VAL A 83 12.11 -27.62 -34.29
CA VAL A 83 11.35 -27.00 -33.18
C VAL A 83 9.89 -27.43 -33.22
N ALA A 84 9.23 -27.41 -34.39
CA ALA A 84 7.83 -27.80 -34.53
C ALA A 84 7.60 -29.27 -34.14
N LEU A 85 8.50 -30.16 -34.55
CA LEU A 85 8.40 -31.60 -34.32
C LEU A 85 8.66 -31.96 -32.85
N VAL A 86 9.66 -31.32 -32.23
CA VAL A 86 9.93 -31.43 -30.79
C VAL A 86 8.75 -30.94 -29.96
N LEU A 87 8.14 -29.81 -30.33
CA LEU A 87 6.94 -29.30 -29.66
C LEU A 87 5.78 -30.29 -29.78
N ALA A 88 5.50 -30.79 -30.99
CA ALA A 88 4.41 -31.74 -31.21
C ALA A 88 4.59 -33.01 -30.36
N ALA A 89 5.80 -33.58 -30.32
CA ALA A 89 6.10 -34.76 -29.51
C ALA A 89 5.98 -34.47 -27.99
N SER A 90 6.50 -33.34 -27.53
CA SER A 90 6.37 -32.93 -26.12
C SER A 90 4.90 -32.78 -25.72
N GLN A 91 4.10 -32.14 -26.58
CA GLN A 91 2.67 -31.94 -26.36
C GLN A 91 1.91 -33.26 -26.33
N GLU A 92 2.24 -34.23 -27.19
CA GLU A 92 1.64 -35.56 -27.18
C GLU A 92 1.90 -36.27 -25.84
N TYR A 93 3.14 -36.28 -25.36
CA TYR A 93 3.48 -36.85 -24.05
C TYR A 93 2.79 -36.14 -22.90
N PHE A 94 2.78 -34.81 -22.91
CA PHE A 94 2.11 -34.01 -21.89
C PHE A 94 0.60 -34.29 -21.88
N ASN A 95 -0.06 -34.25 -23.04
CA ASN A 95 -1.51 -34.47 -23.16
C ASN A 95 -1.93 -35.89 -22.80
N SER A 96 -1.04 -36.88 -22.97
CA SER A 96 -1.27 -38.28 -22.62
C SER A 96 -0.98 -38.62 -21.16
N SER A 97 -0.35 -37.70 -20.42
CA SER A 97 0.03 -37.91 -19.02
C SER A 97 -1.18 -37.87 -18.11
N SER A 98 -1.18 -38.76 -17.11
CA SER A 98 -2.25 -38.85 -16.11
C SER A 98 -2.07 -37.87 -14.94
N ASP A 99 -0.83 -37.58 -14.54
CA ASP A 99 -0.51 -36.62 -13.48
C ASP A 99 0.94 -36.09 -13.59
N ALA A 100 1.40 -35.33 -12.58
CA ALA A 100 2.75 -34.79 -12.53
C ALA A 100 3.88 -35.84 -12.41
N SER A 101 3.56 -37.05 -11.96
CA SER A 101 4.50 -38.15 -11.70
C SER A 101 4.52 -39.20 -12.82
N ASP A 102 3.69 -39.03 -13.85
CA ASP A 102 3.66 -39.87 -15.03
C ASP A 102 5.03 -39.88 -15.74
N PRO A 103 5.59 -41.06 -16.12
CA PRO A 103 6.85 -41.13 -16.85
C PRO A 103 6.86 -40.26 -18.12
N CYS A 104 5.71 -40.10 -18.77
CA CYS A 104 5.56 -39.25 -19.97
C CYS A 104 5.96 -37.80 -19.71
N MET A 105 5.83 -37.29 -18.48
CA MET A 105 6.27 -35.94 -18.12
C MET A 105 7.79 -35.77 -18.26
N SER A 106 8.56 -36.81 -17.94
CA SER A 106 10.02 -36.77 -18.10
C SER A 106 10.43 -36.88 -19.56
N LEU A 107 9.70 -37.65 -20.37
CA LEU A 107 9.88 -37.76 -21.81
C LEU A 107 9.54 -36.43 -22.51
N ALA A 108 8.43 -35.79 -22.17
CA ALA A 108 8.06 -34.47 -22.68
C ALA A 108 9.18 -33.45 -22.46
N LYS A 109 9.70 -33.35 -21.22
CA LYS A 109 10.86 -32.49 -20.91
C LYS A 109 12.11 -32.87 -21.71
N SER A 110 12.32 -34.15 -21.96
CA SER A 110 13.49 -34.63 -22.70
C SER A 110 13.41 -34.27 -24.18
N CYS A 111 12.23 -34.32 -24.79
CA CYS A 111 12.01 -33.81 -26.14
C CYS A 111 12.38 -32.32 -26.22
N LEU A 112 11.85 -31.48 -25.33
CA LEU A 112 12.11 -30.04 -25.35
C LEU A 112 13.60 -29.68 -25.16
N LYS A 113 14.33 -30.46 -24.35
CA LYS A 113 15.77 -30.27 -24.11
C LYS A 113 16.64 -30.49 -25.34
N ILE A 114 16.10 -31.07 -26.42
CA ILE A 114 16.82 -31.20 -27.69
C ILE A 114 17.18 -29.82 -28.25
N ILE A 115 16.27 -28.83 -28.12
CA ILE A 115 16.51 -27.48 -28.62
C ILE A 115 17.31 -26.68 -27.58
N GLU A 116 18.56 -26.34 -27.93
CA GLU A 116 19.55 -25.81 -26.99
C GLU A 116 19.35 -24.32 -26.66
N ASP A 117 18.87 -23.55 -27.63
CA ASP A 117 18.70 -22.10 -27.54
C ASP A 117 17.33 -21.68 -26.98
N VAL A 118 16.48 -22.65 -26.61
CA VAL A 118 15.20 -22.48 -25.89
C VAL A 118 14.40 -21.28 -26.38
N PRO A 119 13.88 -21.31 -27.62
CA PRO A 119 13.01 -20.24 -28.11
C PRO A 119 11.74 -20.13 -27.25
N ALA A 120 11.07 -18.97 -27.31
CA ALA A 120 9.90 -18.67 -26.48
C ALA A 120 8.85 -19.80 -26.46
N SER A 121 8.52 -20.39 -27.62
CA SER A 121 7.56 -21.50 -27.73
C SER A 121 7.97 -22.76 -26.94
N ILE A 122 9.27 -23.06 -26.87
CA ILE A 122 9.82 -24.19 -26.09
C ILE A 122 9.79 -23.85 -24.60
N GLU A 123 10.11 -22.60 -24.23
CA GLU A 123 10.01 -22.12 -22.85
C GLU A 123 8.58 -22.21 -22.31
N GLU A 124 7.55 -21.83 -23.09
CA GLU A 124 6.14 -21.93 -22.63
C GLU A 124 5.74 -23.37 -22.32
N GLU A 125 6.23 -24.32 -23.11
CA GLU A 125 5.94 -25.73 -22.91
C GLU A 125 6.68 -26.27 -21.68
N PHE A 126 7.94 -25.87 -21.46
CA PHE A 126 8.66 -26.16 -20.21
C PHE A 126 7.96 -25.59 -18.98
N ASP A 127 7.49 -24.35 -19.07
CA ASP A 127 6.76 -23.66 -18.01
C ASP A 127 5.48 -24.43 -17.67
N LEU A 128 4.71 -24.81 -18.69
CA LEU A 128 3.47 -25.55 -18.53
C LEU A 128 3.72 -26.91 -17.85
N ILE A 129 4.73 -27.66 -18.28
CA ILE A 129 5.09 -28.93 -17.63
C ILE A 129 5.49 -28.71 -16.16
N SER A 130 6.28 -27.65 -15.90
CA SER A 130 6.73 -27.31 -14.54
C SER A 130 5.58 -26.89 -13.62
N SER A 131 4.54 -26.26 -14.18
CA SER A 131 3.35 -25.85 -13.44
C SER A 131 2.59 -27.04 -12.83
N ILE A 132 2.52 -28.17 -13.53
CA ILE A 132 1.82 -29.39 -13.08
C ILE A 132 2.42 -29.94 -11.79
N SER A 133 3.75 -29.88 -11.65
CA SER A 133 4.42 -30.29 -10.42
C SER A 133 4.04 -29.42 -9.22
N LEU A 134 3.91 -28.09 -9.43
CA LEU A 134 3.46 -27.18 -8.38
C LEU A 134 1.97 -27.38 -8.04
N LEU A 135 1.11 -27.60 -9.04
CA LEU A 135 -0.30 -27.89 -8.82
C LEU A 135 -0.50 -29.11 -7.91
N LYS A 136 0.27 -30.18 -8.15
CA LYS A 136 0.28 -31.36 -7.28
C LYS A 136 0.72 -31.03 -5.85
N GLU A 137 1.73 -30.17 -5.66
CA GLU A 137 2.16 -29.72 -4.32
C GLU A 137 1.03 -28.99 -3.57
N PHE A 138 0.29 -28.12 -4.27
CA PHE A 138 -0.85 -27.40 -3.71
C PHE A 138 -2.09 -28.27 -3.50
N GLY A 139 -2.09 -29.52 -4.01
CA GLY A 139 -3.19 -30.47 -3.86
C GLY A 139 -4.28 -30.32 -4.93
N VAL A 140 -3.98 -29.64 -6.04
CA VAL A 140 -4.87 -29.57 -7.20
C VAL A 140 -4.66 -30.83 -8.03
N THR A 141 -5.72 -31.63 -8.18
CA THR A 141 -5.74 -32.83 -9.04
C THR A 141 -6.43 -32.48 -10.35
N VAL A 142 -5.65 -32.13 -11.36
CA VAL A 142 -6.14 -31.78 -12.70
C VAL A 142 -5.29 -32.48 -13.75
N LEU A 143 -5.93 -32.95 -14.83
CA LEU A 143 -5.19 -33.61 -15.91
C LEU A 143 -4.36 -32.56 -16.67
N PRO A 144 -3.11 -32.89 -17.06
CA PRO A 144 -2.28 -32.03 -17.89
C PRO A 144 -3.01 -31.47 -19.13
N LEU A 145 -3.72 -32.33 -19.87
CA LEU A 145 -4.53 -31.90 -21.02
C LEU A 145 -5.59 -30.86 -20.66
N GLN A 146 -6.24 -31.00 -19.50
CA GLN A 146 -7.22 -30.01 -19.03
C GLN A 146 -6.55 -28.66 -18.73
N VAL A 147 -5.37 -28.64 -18.12
CA VAL A 147 -4.61 -27.40 -17.87
C VAL A 147 -4.25 -26.68 -19.17
N ARG A 148 -3.90 -27.43 -20.24
CA ARG A 148 -3.65 -26.84 -21.57
C ARG A 148 -4.90 -26.17 -22.15
N LEU A 149 -6.05 -26.83 -22.02
CA LEU A 149 -7.32 -26.39 -22.59
C LEU A 149 -8.05 -25.32 -21.75
N TYR A 150 -7.52 -24.97 -20.58
CA TYR A 150 -8.13 -23.97 -19.70
C TYR A 150 -8.06 -22.56 -20.31
N GLU A 151 -9.23 -21.95 -20.57
CA GLU A 151 -9.31 -20.59 -21.12
C GLU A 151 -8.84 -19.53 -20.13
N ASN A 152 -9.23 -19.66 -18.85
CA ASN A 152 -8.82 -18.75 -17.79
C ASN A 152 -7.89 -19.45 -16.78
N ARG A 153 -6.58 -19.42 -17.04
CA ARG A 153 -5.59 -20.04 -16.15
C ARG A 153 -5.50 -19.39 -14.75
N MET A 154 -6.06 -18.21 -14.53
CA MET A 154 -6.12 -17.59 -13.20
C MET A 154 -7.07 -18.33 -12.26
N SER A 155 -8.11 -18.97 -12.79
CA SER A 155 -9.01 -19.79 -11.95
C SER A 155 -8.29 -20.99 -11.34
N ILE A 156 -7.28 -21.55 -12.04
CA ILE A 156 -6.44 -22.64 -11.52
C ILE A 156 -5.60 -22.14 -10.33
N VAL A 157 -5.07 -20.92 -10.39
CA VAL A 157 -4.33 -20.32 -9.27
C VAL A 157 -5.25 -20.11 -8.06
N LYS A 158 -6.48 -19.63 -8.31
CA LYS A 158 -7.51 -19.50 -7.26
C LYS A 158 -7.88 -20.86 -6.65
N GLU A 159 -8.06 -21.88 -7.47
CA GLU A 159 -8.29 -23.25 -6.99
C GLU A 159 -7.11 -23.75 -6.15
N ALA A 160 -5.86 -23.51 -6.59
CA ALA A 160 -4.67 -23.87 -5.83
C ALA A 160 -4.62 -23.22 -4.45
N LEU A 161 -5.05 -21.96 -4.31
CA LEU A 161 -5.16 -21.30 -3.01
C LEU A 161 -6.25 -21.94 -2.13
N GLN A 162 -7.39 -22.33 -2.72
CA GLN A 162 -8.54 -22.88 -2.00
C GLN A 162 -8.37 -24.33 -1.54
N LYS A 163 -7.56 -25.15 -2.21
CA LYS A 163 -7.46 -26.59 -1.91
C LYS A 163 -6.97 -26.92 -0.52
N LYS A 164 -6.07 -26.12 0.05
CA LYS A 164 -5.57 -26.31 1.41
C LYS A 164 -5.54 -24.96 2.11
N GLU A 165 -6.03 -24.93 3.34
CA GLU A 165 -6.16 -23.70 4.12
C GLU A 165 -4.85 -22.89 4.19
N ARG A 166 -3.70 -23.54 4.33
CA ARG A 166 -2.39 -22.85 4.49
C ARG A 166 -1.64 -22.57 3.19
N ASN A 167 -2.26 -22.75 2.02
CA ASN A 167 -1.57 -22.52 0.75
C ASN A 167 -1.18 -21.05 0.54
N TYR A 168 -1.96 -20.09 1.06
CA TYR A 168 -1.65 -18.66 0.99
C TYR A 168 -0.29 -18.31 1.62
N LYS A 169 0.15 -19.05 2.65
CA LYS A 169 1.47 -18.86 3.30
C LYS A 169 2.65 -19.16 2.37
N LYS A 170 2.42 -19.87 1.28
CA LYS A 170 3.43 -20.17 0.26
C LYS A 170 3.37 -19.16 -0.88
N SER A 171 3.24 -17.87 -0.56
CA SER A 171 3.06 -16.75 -1.50
C SER A 171 4.02 -16.82 -2.71
N HIS A 172 5.33 -16.97 -2.47
CA HIS A 172 6.33 -17.09 -3.55
C HIS A 172 6.07 -18.27 -4.50
N LYS A 173 5.62 -19.43 -4.00
CA LYS A 173 5.31 -20.59 -4.85
C LYS A 173 4.01 -20.39 -5.63
N ILE A 174 3.02 -19.71 -5.06
CA ILE A 174 1.78 -19.36 -5.75
C ILE A 174 2.09 -18.36 -6.88
N MET A 175 2.93 -17.35 -6.61
CA MET A 175 3.39 -16.40 -7.61
C MET A 175 4.15 -17.10 -8.74
N LYS A 176 5.06 -18.02 -8.39
CA LYS A 176 5.77 -18.86 -9.36
C LYS A 176 4.80 -19.69 -10.20
N LEU A 177 3.79 -20.32 -9.59
CA LEU A 177 2.77 -21.09 -10.31
C LEU A 177 2.01 -20.21 -11.31
N ALA A 178 1.58 -19.01 -10.90
CA ALA A 178 0.86 -18.08 -11.77
C ALA A 178 1.72 -17.64 -12.96
N ASN A 179 3.02 -17.41 -12.75
CA ASN A 179 3.96 -17.07 -13.81
C ASN A 179 4.19 -18.22 -14.79
N LEU A 180 4.39 -19.44 -14.30
CA LEU A 180 4.55 -20.63 -15.15
C LEU A 180 3.27 -20.93 -15.96
N LEU A 181 2.10 -20.78 -15.35
CA LEU A 181 0.83 -20.91 -16.07
C LEU A 181 0.59 -19.75 -17.05
N ARG A 182 1.28 -18.63 -16.88
CA ARG A 182 1.00 -17.35 -17.53
C ARG A 182 -0.47 -16.99 -17.35
N ALA A 183 -0.89 -17.04 -16.09
CA ALA A 183 -2.28 -16.85 -15.71
C ALA A 183 -2.79 -15.46 -16.13
N GLY A 184 -3.88 -15.45 -16.90
CA GLY A 184 -4.48 -14.24 -17.46
C GLY A 184 -3.79 -13.72 -18.73
N ASN A 185 -4.56 -13.05 -19.58
CA ASN A 185 -4.08 -12.43 -20.84
C ASN A 185 -3.41 -11.06 -20.61
N ILE A 186 -2.77 -10.90 -19.46
CA ILE A 186 -2.44 -9.61 -18.90
C ILE A 186 -0.92 -9.50 -18.69
N THR A 187 -0.41 -8.28 -18.61
CA THR A 187 0.99 -7.98 -18.29
C THR A 187 1.45 -8.70 -17.02
N THR A 188 2.76 -8.94 -16.90
CA THR A 188 3.35 -9.59 -15.72
C THR A 188 3.05 -8.81 -14.43
N HIS A 189 2.98 -7.48 -14.50
CA HIS A 189 2.69 -6.60 -13.37
C HIS A 189 1.24 -6.77 -12.88
N GLU A 190 0.25 -6.70 -13.77
CA GLU A 190 -1.16 -6.91 -13.39
C GLU A 190 -1.44 -8.37 -12.96
N ARG A 191 -0.71 -9.35 -13.50
CA ARG A 191 -0.77 -10.73 -13.00
C ARG A 191 -0.31 -10.79 -11.55
N GLU A 192 0.82 -10.15 -11.25
CA GLU A 192 1.37 -10.10 -9.90
C GLU A 192 0.39 -9.46 -8.92
N GLY A 193 -0.17 -8.28 -9.26
CA GLY A 193 -1.15 -7.60 -8.42
C GLY A 193 -2.40 -8.46 -8.17
N LYS A 194 -2.98 -9.08 -9.20
CA LYS A 194 -4.12 -10.01 -9.02
C LYS A 194 -3.80 -11.20 -8.12
N VAL A 195 -2.62 -11.80 -8.26
CA VAL A 195 -2.21 -12.95 -7.46
C VAL A 195 -2.00 -12.54 -6.00
N LEU A 196 -1.38 -11.38 -5.74
CA LEU A 196 -1.23 -10.83 -4.39
C LEU A 196 -2.58 -10.52 -3.76
N THR A 197 -3.52 -9.94 -4.50
CA THR A 197 -4.89 -9.70 -4.04
C THR A 197 -5.57 -11.01 -3.63
N LEU A 198 -5.49 -12.05 -4.46
CA LEU A 198 -6.04 -13.38 -4.12
C LEU A 198 -5.38 -13.99 -2.87
N ILE A 199 -4.06 -13.84 -2.71
CA ILE A 199 -3.34 -14.30 -1.52
C ILE A 199 -3.84 -13.54 -0.27
N GLY A 200 -3.97 -12.23 -0.36
CA GLY A 200 -4.48 -11.37 0.72
C GLY A 200 -5.92 -11.74 1.11
N GLU A 201 -6.81 -11.92 0.14
CA GLU A 201 -8.19 -12.36 0.36
C GLU A 201 -8.26 -13.70 1.11
N HIS A 202 -7.43 -14.68 0.71
CA HIS A 202 -7.38 -15.98 1.37
C HIS A 202 -6.77 -15.92 2.78
N ALA A 203 -5.72 -15.11 2.98
CA ALA A 203 -5.16 -14.87 4.30
C ALA A 203 -6.18 -14.20 5.24
N PHE A 204 -6.95 -13.23 4.72
CA PHE A 204 -8.02 -12.57 5.46
C PHE A 204 -9.14 -13.55 5.86
N GLN A 205 -9.60 -14.40 4.92
CA GLN A 205 -10.61 -15.44 5.20
C GLN A 205 -10.13 -16.42 6.27
N ALA A 206 -8.85 -16.74 6.30
CA ALA A 206 -8.22 -17.59 7.31
C ALA A 206 -7.96 -16.86 8.64
N LYS A 207 -8.35 -15.59 8.78
CA LYS A 207 -8.05 -14.69 9.90
C LYS A 207 -6.56 -14.54 10.20
N ASP A 208 -5.70 -14.78 9.22
CA ASP A 208 -4.26 -14.52 9.31
C ASP A 208 -3.97 -13.09 8.83
N TYR A 209 -4.29 -12.14 9.70
CA TYR A 209 -4.19 -10.71 9.38
C TYR A 209 -2.76 -10.25 9.11
N ASN A 210 -1.75 -10.93 9.64
CA ASN A 210 -0.34 -10.59 9.41
C ASN A 210 0.09 -10.95 7.99
N GLU A 211 -0.27 -12.13 7.49
CA GLU A 211 -0.01 -12.51 6.10
C GLU A 211 -0.84 -11.67 5.11
N CYS A 212 -2.08 -11.32 5.48
CA CYS A 212 -2.89 -10.39 4.69
C CYS A 212 -2.24 -8.99 4.62
N LEU A 213 -1.73 -8.49 5.75
CA LEU A 213 -1.01 -7.22 5.78
C LEU A 213 0.25 -7.26 4.90
N ALA A 214 1.05 -8.32 4.97
CA ALA A 214 2.25 -8.47 4.15
C ALA A 214 1.95 -8.45 2.65
N ALA A 215 0.85 -9.11 2.24
CA ALA A 215 0.36 -9.04 0.86
C ALA A 215 -0.07 -7.62 0.48
N CYS A 216 -0.83 -6.93 1.34
CA CYS A 216 -1.25 -5.55 1.11
C CYS A 216 -0.07 -4.56 1.04
N GLN A 217 0.93 -4.71 1.89
CA GLN A 217 2.15 -3.88 1.84
C GLN A 217 2.89 -4.08 0.52
N THR A 218 3.03 -5.33 0.07
CA THR A 218 3.65 -5.62 -1.23
C THR A 218 2.85 -5.02 -2.39
N LEU A 219 1.51 -5.03 -2.31
CA LEU A 219 0.64 -4.37 -3.28
C LEU A 219 0.88 -2.85 -3.31
N MET A 220 0.95 -2.21 -2.14
CA MET A 220 1.19 -0.78 -1.99
C MET A 220 2.57 -0.37 -2.50
N ASP A 221 3.63 -1.08 -2.09
CA ASP A 221 5.02 -0.77 -2.44
C ASP A 221 5.29 -0.88 -3.95
N LYS A 222 4.59 -1.80 -4.63
CA LYS A 222 4.70 -2.01 -6.08
C LYS A 222 3.67 -1.24 -6.91
N GLY A 223 2.80 -0.45 -6.27
CA GLY A 223 1.79 0.36 -6.94
C GLY A 223 0.70 -0.44 -7.65
N HIS A 224 0.24 -1.55 -7.07
CA HIS A 224 -0.87 -2.34 -7.60
C HIS A 224 -2.22 -1.79 -7.10
N GLU A 225 -2.81 -0.88 -7.88
CA GLU A 225 -4.06 -0.19 -7.54
C GLU A 225 -5.26 -1.13 -7.40
N GLU A 226 -5.31 -2.24 -8.15
CA GLU A 226 -6.40 -3.23 -8.09
C GLU A 226 -6.56 -3.89 -6.71
N GLY A 227 -5.53 -3.79 -5.86
CA GLY A 227 -5.52 -4.28 -4.48
C GLY A 227 -6.24 -3.38 -3.47
N TRP A 228 -6.81 -2.25 -3.88
CA TRP A 228 -7.42 -1.29 -2.96
C TRP A 228 -8.55 -1.90 -2.10
N LEU A 229 -9.33 -2.85 -2.64
CA LEU A 229 -10.47 -3.45 -1.95
C LEU A 229 -10.04 -4.36 -0.80
N ILE A 230 -8.99 -5.15 -0.97
CA ILE A 230 -8.46 -5.97 0.13
C ILE A 230 -7.81 -5.11 1.21
N CYS A 231 -7.14 -4.01 0.82
CA CYS A 231 -6.63 -3.02 1.76
C CYS A 231 -7.76 -2.39 2.58
N TYR A 232 -8.88 -2.06 1.94
CA TYR A 232 -10.06 -1.51 2.63
C TYR A 232 -10.67 -2.54 3.58
N THR A 233 -10.78 -3.79 3.13
CA THR A 233 -11.34 -4.89 3.94
C THR A 233 -10.51 -5.16 5.19
N LEU A 234 -9.17 -5.17 5.08
CA LEU A 234 -8.27 -5.33 6.22
C LEU A 234 -8.24 -4.07 7.10
N GLY A 235 -8.23 -2.87 6.49
CA GLY A 235 -8.26 -1.59 7.21
C GLY A 235 -9.52 -1.39 8.05
N GLY A 236 -10.68 -1.82 7.53
CA GLY A 236 -11.97 -1.81 8.21
C GLY A 236 -12.14 -2.90 9.26
N CYS A 237 -11.22 -3.86 9.37
CA CYS A 237 -11.34 -4.99 10.27
C CYS A 237 -11.04 -4.60 11.72
N ASN A 238 -12.05 -4.66 12.60
CA ASN A 238 -11.88 -4.38 14.03
C ASN A 238 -11.15 -5.49 14.80
N GLU A 239 -11.13 -6.73 14.28
CA GLU A 239 -10.37 -7.83 14.88
C GLU A 239 -8.85 -7.66 14.68
N PHE A 240 -8.43 -6.82 13.74
CA PHE A 240 -7.03 -6.52 13.51
C PHE A 240 -6.57 -5.35 14.39
N GLU A 241 -5.74 -5.64 15.38
CA GLU A 241 -5.35 -4.67 16.42
C GLU A 241 -4.33 -3.62 15.96
N ASN A 242 -3.67 -3.83 14.81
CA ASN A 242 -2.65 -2.91 14.30
C ASN A 242 -3.29 -1.66 13.68
N ILE A 243 -3.65 -0.69 14.53
CA ILE A 243 -4.26 0.57 14.14
C ILE A 243 -3.42 1.37 13.13
N PRO A 244 -2.08 1.53 13.29
CA PRO A 244 -1.26 2.21 12.30
C PRO A 244 -1.36 1.58 10.91
N ALA A 245 -1.28 0.25 10.82
CA ALA A 245 -1.42 -0.46 9.55
C ALA A 245 -2.81 -0.28 8.96
N ARG A 246 -3.87 -0.33 9.77
CA ARG A 246 -5.24 -0.08 9.31
C ARG A 246 -5.39 1.32 8.70
N TYR A 247 -4.76 2.32 9.31
CA TYR A 247 -4.82 3.71 8.82
C TYR A 247 -4.09 3.86 7.46
N THR A 248 -2.92 3.26 7.31
CA THR A 248 -2.17 3.31 6.03
C THR A 248 -2.93 2.58 4.93
N LEU A 249 -3.52 1.42 5.24
CA LEU A 249 -4.33 0.66 4.29
C LEU A 249 -5.57 1.45 3.85
N MET A 250 -6.29 2.08 4.79
CA MET A 250 -7.45 2.91 4.47
C MET A 250 -7.08 4.13 3.61
N SER A 251 -5.89 4.69 3.82
CA SER A 251 -5.36 5.80 3.03
C SER A 251 -5.05 5.40 1.60
N PHE A 252 -4.43 4.22 1.41
CA PHE A 252 -4.23 3.64 0.08
C PHE A 252 -5.57 3.39 -0.61
N SER A 253 -6.52 2.78 0.09
CA SER A 253 -7.85 2.53 -0.47
C SER A 253 -8.56 3.82 -0.88
N LEU A 254 -8.44 4.90 -0.11
CA LEU A 254 -9.05 6.19 -0.45
C LEU A 254 -8.44 6.82 -1.72
N ALA A 255 -7.17 6.54 -2.03
CA ALA A 255 -6.49 7.07 -3.21
C ALA A 255 -6.94 6.38 -4.51
N TYR A 256 -7.37 5.12 -4.45
CA TYR A 256 -7.65 4.28 -5.61
C TYR A 256 -9.08 3.71 -5.66
N CYS A 257 -9.94 4.05 -4.70
CA CYS A 257 -11.31 3.55 -4.69
C CYS A 257 -12.16 4.15 -5.82
N SER A 258 -13.28 3.48 -6.12
CA SER A 258 -14.31 4.04 -6.97
C SER A 258 -15.00 5.24 -6.31
N GLU A 259 -15.45 6.20 -7.13
CA GLU A 259 -16.10 7.44 -6.69
C GLU A 259 -17.24 7.19 -5.68
N ASP A 260 -18.05 6.16 -5.91
CA ASP A 260 -19.19 5.77 -5.07
C ASP A 260 -18.81 5.40 -3.62
N LEU A 261 -17.55 5.01 -3.38
CA LEU A 261 -17.08 4.50 -2.10
C LEU A 261 -16.21 5.51 -1.34
N ILE A 262 -15.88 6.66 -1.93
CA ILE A 262 -15.04 7.69 -1.31
C ILE A 262 -15.62 8.12 0.05
N GLU A 263 -16.91 8.47 0.10
CA GLU A 263 -17.55 8.93 1.34
C GLU A 263 -17.55 7.83 2.43
N THR A 264 -17.83 6.59 2.03
CA THR A 264 -17.86 5.44 2.96
C THR A 264 -16.47 5.17 3.54
N ILE A 265 -15.44 5.12 2.70
CA ILE A 265 -14.05 4.88 3.13
C ILE A 265 -13.55 6.04 3.99
N LEU A 266 -13.86 7.28 3.61
CA LEU A 266 -13.50 8.47 4.37
C LEU A 266 -14.14 8.47 5.76
N LYS A 267 -15.41 8.05 5.87
CA LYS A 267 -16.11 7.88 7.15
C LYS A 267 -15.40 6.85 8.03
N SER A 268 -15.12 5.65 7.50
CA SER A 268 -14.40 4.61 8.24
C SER A 268 -12.99 5.03 8.65
N LYS A 269 -12.26 5.74 7.79
CA LYS A 269 -10.94 6.32 8.12
C LYS A 269 -11.04 7.36 9.23
N SER A 270 -12.07 8.21 9.19
CA SER A 270 -12.32 9.24 10.21
C SER A 270 -12.69 8.63 11.57
N GLU A 271 -13.47 7.56 11.58
CA GLU A 271 -13.78 6.79 12.80
C GLU A 271 -12.52 6.17 13.42
N LEU A 272 -11.63 5.61 12.59
CA LEU A 272 -10.34 5.09 13.05
C LEU A 272 -9.45 6.19 13.62
N GLN A 273 -9.39 7.35 12.96
CA GLN A 273 -8.64 8.50 13.45
C GLN A 273 -9.18 9.01 14.79
N LEU A 274 -10.50 9.00 14.98
CA LEU A 274 -11.12 9.36 16.25
C LEU A 274 -10.67 8.42 17.38
N GLN A 275 -10.59 7.11 17.12
CA GLN A 275 -10.09 6.12 18.09
C GLN A 275 -8.62 6.40 18.46
N VAL A 276 -7.76 6.66 17.46
CA VAL A 276 -6.34 7.01 17.69
C VAL A 276 -6.20 8.24 18.57
N LEU A 277 -6.94 9.31 18.27
CA LEU A 277 -6.88 10.56 19.04
C LEU A 277 -7.38 10.36 20.48
N GLN A 278 -8.45 9.60 20.68
CA GLN A 278 -8.97 9.29 22.01
C GLN A 278 -7.95 8.52 22.85
N ASP A 279 -7.33 7.50 22.26
CA ASP A 279 -6.34 6.70 22.96
C ASP A 279 -5.04 7.50 23.20
N ARG A 280 -4.67 8.43 22.30
CA ARG A 280 -3.57 9.38 22.52
C ARG A 280 -3.82 10.28 23.72
N VAL A 281 -5.04 10.83 23.86
CA VAL A 281 -5.41 11.65 25.03
C VAL A 281 -5.34 10.83 26.31
N LYS A 282 -5.87 9.60 26.34
CA LYS A 282 -5.77 8.71 27.51
C LYS A 282 -4.32 8.45 27.93
N PHE A 283 -3.44 8.23 26.95
CA PHE A 283 -2.01 8.06 27.20
C PHE A 283 -1.39 9.33 27.82
N LEU A 284 -1.66 10.51 27.25
CA LEU A 284 -1.10 11.77 27.73
C LEU A 284 -1.64 12.17 29.11
N VAL A 285 -2.83 11.72 29.49
CA VAL A 285 -3.42 11.97 30.83
C VAL A 285 -2.96 10.93 31.88
N GLY A 286 -2.26 9.87 31.47
CA GLY A 286 -1.64 8.89 32.36
C GLY A 286 -2.50 7.66 32.70
N ASP A 287 -3.57 7.39 31.94
CA ASP A 287 -4.51 6.29 32.19
C ASP A 287 -4.03 4.91 31.65
N ILE A 288 -2.96 4.86 30.84
CA ILE A 288 -2.48 3.63 30.16
C ILE A 288 -0.97 3.43 30.40
N PRO A 289 -0.51 2.28 30.93
CA PRO A 289 0.92 1.91 30.95
C PRO A 289 1.47 1.74 29.53
N MET A 290 2.71 2.20 29.28
CA MET A 290 3.38 2.25 27.97
C MET A 290 3.03 1.09 27.01
N ASN A 291 2.25 1.38 25.96
CA ASN A 291 2.26 0.64 24.70
C ASN A 291 1.67 1.49 23.55
N PHE A 292 2.01 2.78 23.50
CA PHE A 292 1.59 3.67 22.42
C PHE A 292 2.70 3.79 21.38
N SER A 293 2.53 3.15 20.22
CA SER A 293 3.30 3.52 19.02
C SER A 293 2.80 4.88 18.55
N ALA A 294 3.66 5.89 18.53
CA ALA A 294 3.40 7.19 17.90
C ALA A 294 2.93 6.98 16.46
N ALA A 295 1.61 7.02 16.26
CA ALA A 295 0.93 6.70 15.00
C ALA A 295 0.69 7.94 14.12
N ASP A 296 1.12 9.12 14.57
CA ASP A 296 1.04 10.38 13.81
C ASP A 296 2.34 10.73 13.08
N SER A 297 3.26 9.77 12.89
CA SER A 297 4.46 9.99 12.08
C SER A 297 4.29 9.30 10.74
N GLU A 298 3.82 10.04 9.74
CA GLU A 298 4.21 9.77 8.35
C GLU A 298 5.75 9.67 8.35
N ASN A 299 6.28 8.56 7.81
CA ASN A 299 7.69 8.14 7.80
C ASN A 299 8.22 7.47 9.09
N LYS A 300 8.21 6.12 9.10
CA LYS A 300 9.18 5.33 9.87
C LYS A 300 10.22 4.73 8.92
N LEU A 301 11.47 5.16 9.08
CA LEU A 301 12.65 4.32 8.91
C LEU A 301 13.16 3.93 10.32
N PRO A 302 13.66 2.71 10.55
CA PRO A 302 14.10 2.27 11.87
C PRO A 302 15.53 2.72 12.11
N ASP A 303 15.84 3.27 13.30
CA ASP A 303 17.09 2.93 13.98
C ASP A 303 17.11 3.29 15.48
N MET A 304 17.88 2.48 16.21
CA MET A 304 18.05 2.41 17.66
C MET A 304 18.85 3.57 18.25
N ALA A 305 18.51 4.00 19.47
CA ALA A 305 19.46 4.36 20.52
C ALA A 305 18.75 4.49 21.89
N GLU A 306 19.16 3.67 22.86
CA GLU A 306 18.83 3.79 24.29
C GLU A 306 19.58 4.99 24.90
N GLY A 307 18.92 5.78 25.75
CA GLY A 307 19.54 6.88 26.49
C GLY A 307 18.74 7.35 27.71
N ASP A 308 19.29 7.05 28.89
CA ASP A 308 19.13 7.62 30.24
C ASP A 308 17.75 7.71 30.95
N ILE A 309 17.53 6.71 31.80
CA ILE A 309 16.35 6.45 32.64
C ILE A 309 16.37 7.25 33.98
N ASN A 310 17.42 8.02 34.28
CA ASN A 310 17.60 8.60 35.61
C ASN A 310 16.92 9.96 35.86
N GLY A 311 16.58 10.73 34.81
CA GLY A 311 15.80 11.98 34.96
C GLY A 311 14.30 11.76 35.21
N ILE A 312 13.83 10.54 34.94
CA ILE A 312 12.44 10.12 35.00
C ILE A 312 11.98 9.95 36.47
N ASN A 313 12.85 9.44 37.35
CA ASN A 313 12.50 9.14 38.75
C ASN A 313 12.15 10.37 39.61
N THR A 314 12.71 11.55 39.32
CA THR A 314 12.39 12.79 40.04
C THR A 314 11.08 13.44 39.56
N LEU A 315 10.70 13.21 38.30
CA LEU A 315 9.41 13.64 37.74
C LEU A 315 8.24 12.80 38.29
N TRP A 316 8.44 11.49 38.48
CA TRP A 316 7.44 10.60 39.08
C TRP A 316 7.10 10.96 40.54
N GLN A 317 8.07 11.36 41.36
CA GLN A 317 7.79 11.75 42.75
C GLN A 317 7.01 13.06 42.88
N THR A 318 7.15 13.94 41.88
CA THR A 318 6.39 15.19 41.81
C THR A 318 5.00 14.92 41.23
N SER A 319 4.89 14.03 40.24
CA SER A 319 3.60 13.56 39.72
C SER A 319 2.81 12.84 40.80
N GLU A 320 3.41 12.03 41.68
CA GLU A 320 2.75 11.27 42.74
C GLU A 320 2.05 12.16 43.80
N LYS A 321 2.62 13.34 44.13
CA LYS A 321 1.94 14.32 45.01
C LYS A 321 0.78 15.02 44.31
N THR A 322 0.89 15.22 43.01
CA THR A 322 -0.18 15.77 42.16
C THR A 322 -1.26 14.70 41.91
N LEU A 323 -0.87 13.42 41.86
CA LEU A 323 -1.70 12.23 41.69
C LEU A 323 -2.48 11.90 42.96
N GLN A 324 -1.89 12.06 44.16
CA GLN A 324 -2.61 11.85 45.43
C GLN A 324 -3.73 12.86 45.66
N ALA A 325 -3.55 14.10 45.21
CA ALA A 325 -4.60 15.12 45.21
C ALA A 325 -5.71 14.82 44.19
N LEU A 326 -5.37 14.14 43.07
CA LEU A 326 -6.34 13.69 42.07
C LEU A 326 -7.07 12.40 42.52
N GLN A 327 -6.36 11.45 43.16
CA GLN A 327 -6.89 10.16 43.61
C GLN A 327 -8.01 10.26 44.65
N SER A 328 -8.00 11.27 45.54
CA SER A 328 -9.13 11.52 46.45
C SER A 328 -10.44 11.87 45.73
N THR A 329 -10.35 12.31 44.47
CA THR A 329 -11.48 12.66 43.61
C THR A 329 -11.84 11.53 42.62
N THR A 330 -11.11 10.40 42.66
CA THR A 330 -11.01 9.40 41.55
C THR A 330 -11.88 8.15 41.70
N GLN A 331 -12.64 7.92 42.79
CA GLN A 331 -13.54 6.75 42.83
C GLN A 331 -14.68 6.80 41.78
N THR A 332 -14.91 7.96 41.15
CA THR A 332 -15.86 8.17 40.06
C THR A 332 -15.31 7.73 38.67
N ALA A 333 -14.00 7.49 38.53
CA ALA A 333 -13.33 7.27 37.24
C ALA A 333 -13.80 6.01 36.47
N LYS A 334 -14.28 4.96 37.16
CA LYS A 334 -14.75 3.73 36.50
C LYS A 334 -16.09 3.86 35.76
N VAL A 335 -16.90 4.87 36.12
CA VAL A 335 -18.23 5.12 35.52
C VAL A 335 -18.16 6.20 34.43
N VAL A 336 -17.04 6.93 34.32
CA VAL A 336 -16.85 8.13 33.48
C VAL A 336 -16.33 7.83 32.06
N LEU A 337 -15.72 6.66 31.82
CA LEU A 337 -15.18 6.32 30.49
C LEU A 337 -16.20 5.66 29.54
N THR A 338 -17.35 5.21 30.04
CA THR A 338 -18.49 4.80 29.18
C THR A 338 -19.32 6.01 28.70
N SER A 339 -19.01 7.22 29.17
CA SER A 339 -19.75 8.46 28.91
C SER A 339 -18.94 9.53 28.17
N VAL A 340 -18.03 9.12 27.27
CA VAL A 340 -17.32 9.95 26.26
C VAL A 340 -18.29 10.60 25.21
N LYS A 341 -19.60 10.56 25.48
CA LYS A 341 -20.63 11.24 24.69
C LYS A 341 -21.18 12.52 25.33
N SER A 342 -20.79 12.84 26.57
CA SER A 342 -21.39 13.98 27.28
C SER A 342 -20.52 15.24 27.25
N VAL A 343 -21.16 16.39 26.99
CA VAL A 343 -20.56 17.75 27.03
C VAL A 343 -19.88 18.06 28.37
N GLN A 344 -20.32 17.40 29.45
CA GLN A 344 -19.80 17.63 30.79
C GLN A 344 -18.38 17.08 31.00
N PHE A 345 -18.03 15.96 30.36
CA PHE A 345 -16.67 15.43 30.37
C PHE A 345 -15.66 16.42 29.78
N TRP A 346 -16.04 17.11 28.69
CA TRP A 346 -15.19 18.10 28.03
C TRP A 346 -14.97 19.34 28.90
N LYS A 347 -15.99 19.81 29.62
CA LYS A 347 -15.85 20.90 30.61
C LYS A 347 -14.84 20.56 31.70
N ASP A 348 -14.86 19.33 32.19
CA ASP A 348 -13.97 18.89 33.27
C ASP A 348 -12.53 18.67 32.76
N ALA A 349 -12.37 18.16 31.53
CA ALA A 349 -11.06 18.04 30.88
C ALA A 349 -10.39 19.41 30.63
N ILE A 350 -11.17 20.45 30.31
CA ILE A 350 -10.70 21.83 30.14
C ILE A 350 -10.17 22.41 31.45
N ASN A 351 -10.80 22.06 32.57
CA ASN A 351 -10.34 22.47 33.90
C ASN A 351 -9.01 21.79 34.31
N TRP A 352 -8.65 20.65 33.71
CA TRP A 352 -7.34 20.01 33.91
C TRP A 352 -6.22 20.71 33.12
N VAL A 353 -6.57 21.48 32.09
CA VAL A 353 -5.63 22.14 31.18
C VAL A 353 -5.32 23.58 31.61
N GLN A 354 -6.13 24.20 32.49
CA GLN A 354 -5.82 25.53 33.02
C GLN A 354 -5.08 25.48 34.37
N PRO A 355 -3.98 26.25 34.56
CA PRO A 355 -3.47 27.32 33.70
C PRO A 355 -2.22 26.89 32.90
N LEU A 356 -2.29 27.05 31.58
CA LEU A 356 -1.16 27.03 30.62
C LEU A 356 -0.08 28.12 30.89
N ALA A 357 -0.07 28.74 32.08
CA ALA A 357 0.72 29.92 32.45
C ALA A 357 1.67 29.71 33.65
N LEU A 358 2.01 28.48 34.03
CA LEU A 358 3.05 28.23 35.04
C LEU A 358 4.27 27.55 34.40
N GLY A 359 5.35 28.32 34.34
CA GLY A 359 6.57 28.04 33.61
C GLY A 359 7.26 26.73 33.98
N TRP A 360 7.74 26.04 32.95
CA TRP A 360 8.75 25.00 33.06
C TRP A 360 10.12 25.60 32.77
N ASN A 361 10.92 25.79 33.83
CA ASN A 361 12.37 26.01 33.74
C ASN A 361 13.06 24.65 33.53
N GLY A 362 12.97 24.10 32.32
CA GLY A 362 13.83 23.01 31.86
C GLY A 362 14.90 23.60 30.96
N LYS A 363 16.17 23.60 31.39
CA LYS A 363 17.29 24.06 30.57
C LYS A 363 17.49 23.13 29.37
N ALA A 364 16.91 23.47 28.22
CA ALA A 364 17.38 23.03 26.91
C ALA A 364 18.50 23.99 26.45
N PHE A 365 19.44 23.47 25.66
CA PHE A 365 20.68 24.13 25.23
C PHE A 365 20.48 25.56 24.70
N ASP A 366 21.43 26.43 25.04
CA ASP A 366 21.48 27.85 24.68
C ASP A 366 21.39 28.08 23.17
N VAL A 367 20.18 28.38 22.69
CA VAL A 367 19.93 29.22 21.52
C VAL A 367 18.92 30.25 22.00
N GLU A 368 19.24 31.55 21.92
CA GLU A 368 18.28 32.63 22.21
C GLU A 368 17.19 32.62 21.13
N GLU A 369 16.21 31.72 21.28
CA GLU A 369 15.12 31.59 20.33
C GLU A 369 13.95 32.48 20.74
N ASP A 370 13.73 33.55 19.98
CA ASP A 370 12.56 34.42 20.05
C ASP A 370 11.27 33.58 20.00
N SER A 371 10.46 33.61 21.07
CA SER A 371 9.18 32.88 21.15
C SER A 371 8.03 33.60 20.45
N ASN A 372 8.32 34.72 19.77
CA ASN A 372 7.35 35.61 19.14
C ASN A 372 6.15 35.94 20.06
N ALA A 373 6.34 35.93 21.38
CA ALA A 373 5.26 36.05 22.36
C ALA A 373 4.53 37.41 22.29
N ASN A 374 5.23 38.44 21.80
CA ASN A 374 4.67 39.78 21.58
C ASN A 374 3.98 39.94 20.21
N LEU A 375 3.94 38.88 19.38
CA LEU A 375 3.33 38.86 18.04
C LEU A 375 3.88 39.96 17.13
N ASN A 376 5.20 40.14 17.14
CA ASN A 376 5.87 41.16 16.34
C ASN A 376 6.13 40.68 14.91
N LYS A 377 6.19 39.36 14.71
CA LYS A 377 6.35 38.69 13.42
C LYS A 377 5.15 37.81 13.14
N GLN A 378 4.88 37.54 11.87
CA GLN A 378 3.85 36.56 11.49
C GLN A 378 4.41 35.15 11.68
N GLY A 379 3.72 34.33 12.50
CA GLY A 379 4.02 32.89 12.62
C GLY A 379 3.57 32.14 11.38
N ILE A 380 4.43 31.30 10.81
CA ILE A 380 4.15 30.49 9.62
C ILE A 380 4.69 29.06 9.73
N CYS A 381 4.00 28.13 9.09
CA CYS A 381 4.53 26.80 8.78
C CYS A 381 5.83 26.92 7.96
N ALA A 382 6.82 26.07 8.27
CA ALA A 382 8.13 26.09 7.62
C ALA A 382 8.04 25.91 6.09
N PHE A 383 7.00 25.21 5.61
CA PHE A 383 6.70 25.07 4.19
C PHE A 383 6.52 26.42 3.47
N TYR A 384 6.02 27.45 4.17
CA TYR A 384 5.75 28.78 3.61
C TYR A 384 6.85 29.81 3.87
N GLU A 385 8.02 29.42 4.40
CA GLU A 385 9.13 30.34 4.74
C GLU A 385 9.50 31.27 3.58
N GLY A 386 9.49 30.76 2.35
CA GLY A 386 9.83 31.53 1.16
C GLY A 386 8.79 32.56 0.69
N LEU A 387 7.59 32.60 1.30
CA LEU A 387 6.51 33.50 0.88
C LEU A 387 6.44 34.80 1.68
N ILE A 388 6.95 34.81 2.92
CA ILE A 388 6.80 35.96 3.84
C ILE A 388 8.17 36.38 4.36
N GLU A 389 8.58 37.60 4.04
CA GLU A 389 9.83 38.18 4.53
C GLU A 389 9.75 38.44 6.05
N ASN A 390 10.83 38.11 6.78
CA ASN A 390 10.96 38.32 8.23
C ASN A 390 9.88 37.62 9.09
N ALA A 391 9.37 36.48 8.64
CA ALA A 391 8.42 35.67 9.39
C ALA A 391 9.06 34.88 10.55
N HIS A 392 8.23 34.43 11.49
CA HIS A 392 8.59 33.51 12.56
C HIS A 392 8.23 32.09 12.14
N ILE A 393 9.17 31.15 12.21
CA ILE A 393 8.96 29.75 11.80
C ILE A 393 8.37 28.98 12.98
N CYS A 394 7.23 28.33 12.73
CA CYS A 394 6.50 27.52 13.70
C CYS A 394 7.38 26.44 14.34
N LYS A 395 7.46 26.43 15.67
CA LYS A 395 8.17 25.41 16.46
C LYS A 395 7.34 24.16 16.71
N PHE A 396 6.02 24.26 16.53
CA PHE A 396 5.07 23.16 16.73
C PHE A 396 4.99 22.20 15.52
N GLU A 397 5.85 22.41 14.53
CA GLU A 397 5.98 21.55 13.35
C GLU A 397 7.29 20.77 13.34
N THR A 398 7.42 19.88 12.36
CA THR A 398 8.62 19.06 12.17
C THR A 398 9.82 19.97 11.92
N ASN A 399 10.86 19.84 12.75
CA ASN A 399 12.06 20.63 12.59
C ASN A 399 12.94 20.02 11.50
N TYR A 400 12.86 20.56 10.28
CA TYR A 400 13.63 20.11 9.13
C TYR A 400 15.14 20.35 9.27
N GLN A 401 15.57 21.28 10.13
CA GLN A 401 16.99 21.57 10.35
C GLN A 401 17.64 20.53 11.29
N ARG A 402 16.90 20.09 12.31
CA ARG A 402 17.37 19.12 13.32
C ARG A 402 16.97 17.68 13.00
N TYR A 403 16.19 17.46 11.94
CA TYR A 403 15.55 16.17 11.63
C TYR A 403 14.83 15.59 12.86
N ALA A 404 14.17 16.46 13.63
CA ALA A 404 13.57 16.15 14.91
C ALA A 404 12.04 16.31 14.87
N ARG A 405 11.37 15.59 15.77
CA ARG A 405 9.91 15.69 15.95
C ARG A 405 9.52 17.08 16.46
N PRO A 406 8.26 17.49 16.25
CA PRO A 406 7.75 18.72 16.83
C PRO A 406 7.88 18.72 18.35
N ASP A 407 8.40 19.82 18.90
CA ASP A 407 8.55 20.03 20.35
C ASP A 407 7.23 20.60 20.91
N LEU A 408 6.16 19.79 20.91
CA LEU A 408 4.84 20.24 21.35
C LEU A 408 4.67 20.07 22.88
N PRO A 409 4.27 21.13 23.62
CA PRO A 409 3.93 20.99 25.03
C PRO A 409 2.79 19.99 25.22
N GLN A 410 2.89 19.11 26.21
CA GLN A 410 1.91 18.05 26.47
C GLN A 410 0.47 18.58 26.61
N SER A 411 0.29 19.72 27.27
CA SER A 411 -1.01 20.38 27.43
C SER A 411 -1.60 20.86 26.11
N LEU A 412 -0.76 21.40 25.22
CA LEU A 412 -1.15 21.80 23.88
C LEU A 412 -1.48 20.57 23.03
N GLU A 413 -0.70 19.49 23.13
CA GLU A 413 -0.96 18.22 22.44
C GLU A 413 -2.29 17.60 22.85
N ILE A 414 -2.63 17.64 24.14
CA ILE A 414 -3.95 17.20 24.63
C ILE A 414 -5.03 18.08 24.00
N SER A 415 -4.93 19.40 24.11
CA SER A 415 -5.96 20.32 23.60
C SER A 415 -6.18 20.22 22.08
N THR A 416 -5.13 20.02 21.29
CA THR A 416 -5.23 19.85 19.84
C THR A 416 -5.80 18.49 19.47
N SER A 417 -5.41 17.43 20.18
CA SER A 417 -5.98 16.09 19.99
C SER A 417 -7.48 16.07 20.29
N ILE A 418 -7.89 16.77 21.34
CA ILE A 418 -9.30 16.95 21.72
C ILE A 418 -10.04 17.74 20.65
N LEU A 419 -9.51 18.90 20.24
CA LEU A 419 -10.12 19.72 19.19
C LEU A 419 -10.33 18.93 17.90
N ARG A 420 -9.30 18.20 17.43
CA ARG A 420 -9.38 17.34 16.23
C ARG A 420 -10.43 16.24 16.41
N ALA A 421 -10.45 15.57 17.56
CA ALA A 421 -11.43 14.54 17.87
C ALA A 421 -12.87 15.07 17.83
N SER A 422 -13.11 16.25 18.45
CA SER A 422 -14.42 16.91 18.43
C SER A 422 -14.86 17.30 17.02
N LEU A 423 -13.96 17.89 16.22
CA LEU A 423 -14.25 18.26 14.83
C LEU A 423 -14.60 17.04 13.97
N ILE A 424 -13.86 15.93 14.11
CA ILE A 424 -14.15 14.67 13.42
C ILE A 424 -15.50 14.11 13.87
N GLN A 425 -15.76 14.11 15.18
CA GLN A 425 -17.01 13.60 15.74
C GLN A 425 -18.23 14.40 15.28
N ASP A 426 -18.12 15.73 15.21
CA ASP A 426 -19.19 16.60 14.71
C ASP A 426 -19.47 16.32 13.22
N ARG A 427 -18.44 16.08 12.40
CA ARG A 427 -18.59 15.68 10.98
C ARG A 427 -19.24 14.32 10.81
N LEU A 428 -18.91 13.34 11.65
CA LEU A 428 -19.46 11.98 11.56
C LEU A 428 -20.94 11.89 11.94
N LYS A 429 -21.46 12.85 12.73
CA LYS A 429 -22.82 12.80 13.30
C LYS A 429 -23.94 13.26 12.36
N TYR A 430 -23.64 13.83 11.18
CA TYR A 430 -24.55 14.32 10.12
C TYR A 430 -25.83 15.12 10.49
N GLU A 431 -26.26 15.22 11.76
CA GLU A 431 -27.57 15.80 12.14
C GLU A 431 -27.59 16.35 13.59
N SER A 432 -26.64 17.20 13.97
CA SER A 432 -26.79 17.95 15.24
C SER A 432 -26.36 19.40 15.06
N GLU A 433 -27.34 20.30 15.08
CA GLU A 433 -27.19 21.77 14.95
C GLU A 433 -26.30 22.40 16.04
N SER A 434 -26.00 21.66 17.11
CA SER A 434 -25.03 22.02 18.13
C SER A 434 -23.71 21.27 17.91
N SER A 435 -22.72 21.97 17.36
CA SER A 435 -21.32 21.58 17.49
C SER A 435 -21.01 21.39 18.97
N SER A 436 -20.52 20.21 19.35
CA SER A 436 -20.18 19.87 20.74
C SER A 436 -18.92 20.59 21.23
N LEU A 437 -18.28 21.33 20.33
CA LEU A 437 -17.05 22.06 20.56
C LEU A 437 -17.28 23.27 21.47
N GLU A 438 -16.63 23.25 22.63
CA GLU A 438 -16.65 24.40 23.52
C GLU A 438 -15.79 25.52 22.96
N ASN A 439 -16.37 26.72 22.86
CA ASN A 439 -15.65 27.90 22.36
C ASN A 439 -14.37 28.17 23.17
N SER A 440 -14.31 27.77 24.44
CA SER A 440 -13.11 27.86 25.29
C SER A 440 -11.91 27.10 24.70
N VAL A 441 -12.09 25.86 24.23
CA VAL A 441 -11.00 25.06 23.63
C VAL A 441 -10.49 25.70 22.36
N ILE A 442 -11.40 26.19 21.51
CA ILE A 442 -11.02 26.87 20.27
C ILE A 442 -10.17 28.10 20.58
N LEU A 443 -10.59 28.91 21.56
CA LEU A 443 -9.89 30.14 21.94
C LEU A 443 -8.53 29.84 22.58
N ASP A 444 -8.45 28.84 23.46
CA ASP A 444 -7.21 28.44 24.12
C ASP A 444 -6.18 27.90 23.11
N VAL A 445 -6.61 27.03 22.17
CA VAL A 445 -5.74 26.52 21.10
C VAL A 445 -5.35 27.64 20.13
N SER A 446 -6.30 28.49 19.72
CA SER A 446 -6.02 29.61 18.81
C SER A 446 -5.02 30.59 19.41
N LYS A 447 -5.13 30.86 20.72
CA LYS A 447 -4.20 31.72 21.46
C LYS A 447 -2.80 31.10 21.54
N ALA A 448 -2.72 29.80 21.78
CA ALA A 448 -1.44 29.09 21.86
C ALA A 448 -0.73 29.00 20.51
N TYR A 449 -1.47 28.79 19.41
CA TYR A 449 -0.91 28.72 18.06
C TYR A 449 -0.64 30.08 17.42
N LEU A 450 -1.24 31.17 17.92
CA LEU A 450 -1.13 32.50 17.31
C LEU A 450 0.32 32.98 17.04
N PRO A 451 1.28 32.84 17.98
CA PRO A 451 2.65 33.25 17.74
C PRO A 451 3.41 32.33 16.79
N GLU A 452 2.96 31.10 16.61
CA GLU A 452 3.65 30.03 15.87
C GLU A 452 3.09 29.83 14.45
N ASP A 453 1.77 29.73 14.30
CA ASP A 453 1.07 29.62 13.01
C ASP A 453 -0.18 30.49 12.98
N PHE A 454 -0.03 31.62 12.30
CA PHE A 454 -1.08 32.62 12.10
C PHE A 454 -2.28 32.08 11.33
N LEU A 455 -2.04 31.29 10.28
CA LEU A 455 -3.09 30.80 9.38
C LEU A 455 -3.91 29.71 10.06
N TYR A 456 -3.25 28.81 10.78
CA TYR A 456 -3.92 27.79 11.57
C TYR A 456 -4.83 28.43 12.62
N SER A 457 -4.32 29.39 13.40
CA SER A 457 -5.14 30.11 14.39
C SER A 457 -6.31 30.88 13.76
N LEU A 458 -6.10 31.57 12.64
CA LEU A 458 -7.20 32.24 11.93
C LEU A 458 -8.28 31.24 11.50
N SER A 459 -7.89 30.07 10.98
CA SER A 459 -8.83 29.03 10.56
C SER A 459 -9.69 28.55 11.72
N LEU A 460 -9.10 28.37 12.91
CA LEU A 460 -9.80 27.99 14.13
C LEU A 460 -10.76 29.09 14.60
N LEU A 461 -10.33 30.36 14.62
CA LEU A 461 -11.20 31.47 14.97
C LEU A 461 -12.39 31.60 14.02
N LEU A 462 -12.21 31.31 12.73
CA LEU A 462 -13.31 31.32 11.76
C LEU A 462 -14.36 30.24 12.03
N THR A 463 -14.04 29.16 12.74
CA THR A 463 -15.01 28.15 13.19
C THR A 463 -15.91 28.62 14.33
N LEU A 464 -15.56 29.70 15.04
CA LEU A 464 -16.38 30.26 16.10
C LEU A 464 -17.72 30.76 15.53
N LYS A 465 -18.82 30.31 16.15
CA LYS A 465 -20.17 30.79 15.85
C LYS A 465 -20.44 32.17 16.47
N ASP A 466 -19.79 32.46 17.60
CA ASP A 466 -19.99 33.67 18.39
C ASP A 466 -18.80 34.63 18.19
N VAL A 467 -19.10 35.80 17.63
CA VAL A 467 -18.11 36.83 17.26
C VAL A 467 -17.64 37.62 18.49
N GLU A 468 -18.46 37.72 19.54
CA GLU A 468 -18.14 38.49 20.75
C GLU A 468 -16.95 37.87 21.50
N LYS A 469 -16.88 36.54 21.54
CA LYS A 469 -15.78 35.83 22.18
C LYS A 469 -14.44 35.97 21.45
N ALA A 470 -14.48 36.14 20.12
CA ALA A 470 -13.27 36.46 19.36
C ALA A 470 -12.77 37.87 19.72
N GLU A 471 -13.68 38.82 19.91
CA GLU A 471 -13.35 40.17 20.37
C GLU A 471 -12.69 40.16 21.76
N ASP A 472 -13.22 39.36 22.69
CA ASP A 472 -12.63 39.18 24.01
C ASP A 472 -11.21 38.63 23.93
N LEU A 473 -10.95 37.68 23.02
CA LEU A 473 -9.60 37.19 22.77
C LEU A 473 -8.69 38.31 22.25
N PHE A 474 -9.11 39.06 21.22
CA PHE A 474 -8.32 40.16 20.66
C PHE A 474 -7.97 41.23 21.70
N LYS A 475 -8.86 41.50 22.67
CA LYS A 475 -8.59 42.40 23.80
C LYS A 475 -7.49 41.90 24.73
N THR A 476 -7.29 40.58 24.84
CA THR A 476 -6.24 39.98 25.68
C THR A 476 -4.87 39.88 25.00
N LEU A 477 -4.80 40.11 23.69
CA LEU A 477 -3.58 40.00 22.90
C LEU A 477 -2.74 41.28 22.93
N PRO A 478 -1.41 41.20 22.73
CA PRO A 478 -0.57 42.38 22.64
C PRO A 478 -0.99 43.29 21.47
N SER A 479 -0.88 44.61 21.66
CA SER A 479 -1.17 45.60 20.62
C SER A 479 -0.02 45.65 19.59
N SER A 480 0.02 44.67 18.69
CA SER A 480 0.99 44.63 17.58
C SER A 480 0.31 44.87 16.23
N PRO A 481 1.05 45.32 15.20
CA PRO A 481 0.52 45.45 13.84
C PRO A 481 -0.05 44.14 13.28
N ILE A 482 0.57 43.00 13.62
CA ILE A 482 0.12 41.66 13.20
C ILE A 482 -1.25 41.33 13.80
N VAL A 483 -1.47 41.63 15.09
CA VAL A 483 -2.76 41.39 15.75
C VAL A 483 -3.86 42.26 15.14
N LEU A 484 -3.57 43.52 14.82
CA LEU A 484 -4.52 44.40 14.13
C LEU A 484 -4.87 43.89 12.72
N GLN A 485 -3.86 43.43 11.97
CA GLN A 485 -4.06 42.82 10.65
C GLN A 485 -4.91 41.55 10.75
N LEU A 486 -4.64 40.69 11.72
CA LEU A 486 -5.43 39.49 11.98
C LEU A 486 -6.88 39.81 12.30
N ALA A 487 -7.12 40.73 13.23
CA ALA A 487 -8.47 41.15 13.61
C ALA A 487 -9.22 41.72 12.40
N THR A 488 -8.56 42.60 11.64
CA THR A 488 -9.12 43.18 10.41
C THR A 488 -9.51 42.10 9.41
N LEU A 489 -8.62 41.14 9.15
CA LEU A 489 -8.88 40.03 8.23
C LEU A 489 -10.00 39.12 8.72
N TYR A 490 -10.02 38.78 10.01
CA TYR A 490 -11.06 37.97 10.64
C TYR A 490 -12.44 38.63 10.48
N TYR A 491 -12.59 39.89 10.88
CA TYR A 491 -13.86 40.61 10.78
C TYR A 491 -14.27 40.82 9.32
N ALA A 492 -13.33 41.14 8.42
CA ALA A 492 -13.62 41.27 6.99
C ALA A 492 -14.19 39.97 6.41
N ILE A 493 -13.59 38.82 6.72
CA ILE A 493 -14.09 37.51 6.27
C ILE A 493 -15.46 37.22 6.88
N LYS A 494 -15.65 37.42 8.19
CA LYS A 494 -16.95 37.19 8.85
C LYS A 494 -18.06 38.07 8.28
N ILE A 495 -17.78 39.33 8.00
CA ILE A 495 -18.71 40.27 7.35
C ILE A 495 -19.02 39.81 5.92
N HIS A 496 -18.00 39.42 5.15
CA HIS A 496 -18.20 38.93 3.80
C HIS A 496 -19.12 37.70 3.75
N VAL A 497 -18.90 36.74 4.66
CA VAL A 497 -19.73 35.54 4.80
C VAL A 497 -21.15 35.88 5.27
N SER A 498 -21.32 36.81 6.21
CA SER A 498 -22.66 37.18 6.70
C SER A 498 -23.48 37.95 5.66
N LEU A 499 -22.82 38.70 4.78
CA LEU A 499 -23.46 39.47 3.71
C LEU A 499 -23.69 38.66 2.42
N ASN A 500 -23.23 37.40 2.34
CA ASN A 500 -23.30 36.56 1.12
C ASN A 500 -22.83 37.31 -0.13
N LEU A 501 -21.78 38.14 0.00
CA LEU A 501 -21.26 38.90 -1.13
C LEU A 501 -20.63 37.93 -2.15
N PRO A 502 -20.92 38.05 -3.45
CA PRO A 502 -20.26 37.22 -4.46
C PRO A 502 -18.75 37.50 -4.46
N LEU A 503 -17.93 36.44 -4.49
CA LEU A 503 -16.53 36.57 -4.89
C LEU A 503 -16.54 37.08 -6.34
N ALA A 504 -15.89 38.21 -6.58
CA ALA A 504 -15.88 38.82 -7.90
C ALA A 504 -15.23 37.86 -8.92
N ASP A 505 -16.05 37.27 -9.80
CA ASP A 505 -15.65 36.48 -10.97
C ASP A 505 -15.04 37.36 -12.10
N GLU A 506 -14.27 38.40 -11.76
CA GLU A 506 -13.57 39.24 -12.75
C GLU A 506 -12.07 39.35 -12.42
N ILE A 507 -11.35 38.24 -12.62
CA ILE A 507 -9.93 38.31 -12.96
C ILE A 507 -9.85 38.51 -14.48
N ASP A 508 -9.99 39.76 -14.94
CA ASP A 508 -9.30 40.17 -16.17
C ASP A 508 -8.70 41.59 -16.12
N LYS A 509 -8.45 42.09 -14.90
CA LYS A 509 -7.48 43.12 -14.47
C LYS A 509 -7.80 43.45 -13.02
N GLY A 510 -7.29 42.64 -12.10
CA GLY A 510 -7.58 42.81 -10.68
C GLY A 510 -7.15 44.20 -10.19
N PRO A 511 -7.99 44.93 -9.41
CA PRO A 511 -7.46 46.00 -8.59
C PRO A 511 -6.57 45.36 -7.53
N ASP A 512 -5.39 45.95 -7.32
CA ASP A 512 -4.44 45.59 -6.27
C ASP A 512 -5.18 45.28 -4.95
N PRO A 513 -4.88 44.17 -4.24
CA PRO A 513 -5.52 43.80 -2.97
C PRO A 513 -5.55 44.93 -1.94
N VAL A 514 -4.55 45.81 -1.95
CA VAL A 514 -4.51 47.03 -1.10
C VAL A 514 -5.64 48.00 -1.46
N THR A 515 -6.00 48.06 -2.75
CA THR A 515 -7.09 48.90 -3.28
C THR A 515 -8.46 48.33 -2.90
N PHE A 516 -8.62 47.00 -2.88
CA PHE A 516 -9.87 46.38 -2.41
C PHE A 516 -10.09 46.63 -0.91
N CYS A 517 -9.07 46.41 -0.08
CA CYS A 517 -9.15 46.71 1.36
C CYS A 517 -9.38 48.21 1.63
N LYS A 518 -8.74 49.11 0.88
CA LYS A 518 -9.00 50.56 0.98
C LYS A 518 -10.42 50.94 0.58
N LYS A 519 -11.01 50.27 -0.41
CA LYS A 519 -12.39 50.55 -0.86
C LYS A 519 -13.41 50.13 0.20
N VAL A 520 -13.24 48.94 0.76
CA VAL A 520 -14.08 48.42 1.85
C VAL A 520 -13.97 49.29 3.12
N ILE A 521 -12.79 49.84 3.42
CA ILE A 521 -12.61 50.75 4.56
C ILE A 521 -13.16 52.16 4.28
N ALA A 522 -13.03 52.67 3.04
CA ALA A 522 -13.52 53.99 2.66
C ALA A 522 -15.05 54.09 2.60
N ASP A 523 -15.75 52.99 2.29
CA ASP A 523 -17.22 52.97 2.27
C ASP A 523 -17.84 52.96 3.69
N PHE A 524 -17.03 52.85 4.74
CA PHE A 524 -17.46 52.81 6.14
C PHE A 524 -17.04 54.03 6.99
N PHE A 525 -16.38 55.04 6.42
CA PHE A 525 -16.03 56.30 7.10
C PHE A 525 -16.69 57.53 6.47
#